data_AF-A0A494YS03-F1
#
_entry.id   AF-A0A494YS03-F1
#
_cell.length_a   1.000
_cell.length_b   1.000
_cell.length_c   1.000
_cell.angle_alpha   90.00
_cell.angle_beta   90.00
_cell.angle_gamma   90.00
#
_symmetry.space_group_name_H-M   'P 1'
#
loop_
_entity.id
_entity.type
_entity.pdbx_description
1 polymer ?
#
loop_
_entity_poly.entity_id
_entity_poly.type
_entity_poly.pdbx_seq_one_letter_code
_entity_poly.pdbx_strand_id
1 'polypeptide(L)'
;MVDYSEVTYWIRQVNGKYKIGLSLVDDMKGDITILEIRDVGEIASGETFVQVETSKAVSELFSPVTGKIIEINEKLLAGPQSLKYSDEKENWIAILENVSEEELAG
;
A
#
# COMPACT_ATOMS: atom_id res chain seq x y z
N MET A 1 11.96 16.45 -2.40
CA MET A 1 10.81 16.01 -1.58
C MET A 1 9.83 15.44 -2.57
N VAL A 2 9.52 14.15 -2.47
CA VAL A 2 8.40 13.57 -3.22
C VAL A 2 7.15 14.16 -2.58
N ASP A 3 6.26 14.73 -3.39
CA ASP A 3 5.01 15.28 -2.90
C ASP A 3 4.14 14.07 -2.51
N TYR A 4 3.83 13.93 -1.21
CA TYR A 4 2.95 12.86 -0.72
C TYR A 4 1.57 12.83 -1.40
N SER A 5 1.24 13.89 -2.15
CA SER A 5 0.08 14.04 -3.02
C SER A 5 -0.01 13.02 -4.16
N GLU A 6 1.06 12.28 -4.46
CA GLU A 6 1.16 11.44 -5.67
C GLU A 6 0.85 9.95 -5.43
N VAL A 7 0.83 9.49 -4.18
CA VAL A 7 0.44 8.12 -3.81
C VAL A 7 -0.72 8.14 -2.84
N THR A 8 -1.83 7.52 -3.24
CA THR A 8 -3.02 7.39 -2.39
C THR A 8 -3.33 5.93 -2.15
N TYR A 9 -3.90 5.62 -0.99
CA TYR A 9 -4.41 4.29 -0.70
C TYR A 9 -5.86 4.17 -1.14
N TRP A 10 -6.22 3.00 -1.65
CA TRP A 10 -7.61 2.57 -1.70
C TRP A 10 -7.81 1.42 -0.72
N ILE A 11 -8.98 1.37 -0.09
CA ILE A 11 -9.35 0.33 0.86
C ILE A 11 -10.67 -0.26 0.41
N ARG A 12 -10.75 -1.60 0.35
CA ARG A 12 -11.95 -2.31 -0.07
C ARG A 12 -12.27 -3.47 0.84
N GLN A 13 -13.47 -3.48 1.39
CA GLN A 13 -13.94 -4.57 2.21
C GLN A 13 -14.34 -5.78 1.33
N VAL A 14 -13.83 -6.95 1.65
CA VAL A 14 -14.10 -8.22 0.94
C VAL A 14 -14.25 -9.33 1.99
N ASN A 15 -15.46 -9.91 2.11
CA ASN A 15 -15.76 -11.01 3.04
C ASN A 15 -15.32 -10.75 4.50
N GLY A 16 -15.53 -9.53 5.02
CA GLY A 16 -15.16 -9.16 6.39
C GLY A 16 -13.67 -8.86 6.60
N LYS A 17 -12.87 -8.85 5.53
CA LYS A 17 -11.47 -8.41 5.53
C LYS A 17 -11.32 -7.13 4.72
N TYR A 18 -10.23 -6.41 4.92
CA TYR A 18 -9.94 -5.17 4.23
C TYR A 18 -8.74 -5.34 3.32
N LYS A 19 -8.96 -5.19 2.02
CA LYS A 19 -7.91 -5.21 1.02
C LYS A 19 -7.45 -3.77 0.79
N ILE A 20 -6.17 -3.52 0.99
CA ILE A 20 -5.55 -2.20 0.78
C ILE A 20 -4.67 -2.27 -0.47
N GLY A 21 -4.73 -1.26 -1.32
CA GLY A 21 -3.84 -1.13 -2.47
C GLY A 21 -3.36 0.29 -2.72
N LEU A 22 -2.36 0.42 -3.61
CA LEU A 22 -1.84 1.72 -4.03
C LEU A 22 -2.58 2.20 -5.26
N SER A 23 -3.02 3.46 -5.22
CA SER A 23 -3.39 4.25 -6.38
C SER A 23 -2.25 5.24 -6.64
N LEU A 24 -1.45 4.93 -7.65
CA LEU A 24 -0.36 5.79 -8.10
C LEU A 24 -0.86 6.74 -9.19
N VAL A 25 -0.48 8.01 -9.10
CA VAL A 25 -0.58 8.92 -10.25
C VAL A 25 0.34 8.43 -11.38
N ASP A 26 -0.02 8.71 -12.62
CA ASP A 26 0.73 8.22 -13.80
C ASP A 26 2.22 8.58 -13.81
N ASP A 27 2.61 9.71 -13.20
CA ASP A 27 4.00 10.16 -13.11
C ASP A 27 4.89 9.21 -12.29
N MET A 28 4.33 8.54 -11.28
CA MET A 28 5.09 7.61 -10.42
C MET A 28 5.21 6.20 -10.97
N LYS A 29 4.36 5.80 -11.94
CA LYS A 29 4.29 4.40 -12.42
C LYS A 29 5.60 3.91 -13.05
N GLY A 30 6.43 4.83 -13.55
CA GLY A 30 7.70 4.53 -14.23
C GLY A 30 8.96 4.71 -13.39
N ASP A 31 8.88 5.40 -12.25
CA ASP A 31 10.05 5.76 -11.44
C ASP A 31 10.30 4.83 -10.24
N ILE A 32 9.33 3.97 -9.88
CA ILE A 32 9.45 3.05 -8.75
C ILE A 32 10.39 1.89 -9.09
N THR A 33 11.49 1.80 -8.34
CA THR A 33 12.49 0.74 -8.47
C THR A 33 12.21 -0.39 -7.51
N ILE A 34 11.85 -0.09 -6.25
CA ILE A 34 11.62 -1.08 -5.19
C ILE A 34 10.40 -0.68 -4.35
N LEU A 35 9.63 -1.69 -3.93
CA LEU A 35 8.60 -1.58 -2.91
C LEU A 35 8.93 -2.55 -1.77
N GLU A 36 9.02 -2.02 -0.55
CA GLU A 36 9.08 -2.84 0.66
C GLU A 36 7.76 -2.70 1.40
N ILE A 37 7.10 -3.83 1.65
CA ILE A 37 5.81 -3.89 2.33
C ILE A 37 6.04 -4.48 3.71
N ARG A 38 5.37 -3.93 4.72
CA ARG A 38 5.41 -4.48 6.07
C ARG A 38 4.95 -5.94 6.11
N ASP A 39 5.69 -6.77 6.81
CA ASP A 39 5.35 -8.18 7.05
C ASP A 39 4.00 -8.36 7.76
N VAL A 40 3.49 -9.59 7.72
CA VAL A 40 2.29 -9.99 8.45
C VAL A 40 2.46 -9.75 9.96
N GLY A 41 1.44 -9.15 10.58
CA GLY A 41 1.53 -8.72 11.96
C GLY A 41 0.60 -7.56 12.29
N GLU A 42 0.71 -7.06 13.52
CA GLU A 42 -0.02 -5.88 13.97
C GLU A 42 0.57 -4.61 13.33
N ILE A 43 -0.31 -3.67 12.98
CA ILE A 43 0.06 -2.36 12.47
C ILE A 43 -0.88 -1.30 13.01
N ALA A 44 -0.33 -0.18 13.46
CA ALA A 44 -1.12 0.99 13.86
C ALA A 44 -1.22 2.02 12.73
N SER A 45 -2.32 2.78 12.73
CA SER A 45 -2.46 4.00 11.94
C SER A 45 -1.26 4.92 12.18
N GLY A 46 -0.64 5.41 11.11
CA GLY A 46 0.57 6.23 11.17
C GLY A 46 1.90 5.47 11.30
N GLU A 47 1.91 4.14 11.43
CA GLU A 47 3.16 3.36 11.33
C GLU A 47 3.58 3.14 9.86
N THR A 48 4.88 3.03 9.59
CA THR A 48 5.40 2.72 8.25
C THR A 48 4.81 1.41 7.74
N PHE A 49 4.06 1.49 6.65
CA PHE A 49 3.35 0.37 6.04
C PHE A 49 4.00 -0.08 4.73
N VAL A 50 4.38 0.88 3.89
CA VAL A 50 5.07 0.63 2.63
C VAL A 50 6.20 1.63 2.47
N GLN A 51 7.38 1.16 2.09
CA GLN A 51 8.47 2.02 1.65
C GLN A 51 8.59 1.93 0.14
N VAL A 52 8.55 3.09 -0.52
CA VAL A 52 8.69 3.23 -1.95
C VAL A 52 10.06 3.82 -2.24
N GLU A 53 10.87 3.09 -2.98
CA GLU A 53 12.13 3.59 -3.49
C GLU A 53 12.02 3.82 -5.00
N THR A 54 12.51 4.97 -5.41
CA THR A 54 12.64 5.40 -6.80
C THR A 54 14.11 5.67 -7.09
N SER A 55 14.45 5.86 -8.37
CA SER A 55 15.82 6.24 -8.75
C SER A 55 16.27 7.60 -8.19
N LYS A 56 15.34 8.41 -7.67
CA LYS A 56 15.58 9.79 -7.21
C LYS A 56 15.46 9.94 -5.70
N ALA A 57 14.64 9.13 -5.05
CA ALA A 57 14.28 9.29 -3.64
C ALA A 57 13.72 8.00 -3.03
N VAL A 58 13.83 7.92 -1.71
CA VAL A 58 13.12 6.96 -0.85
C VAL A 58 11.99 7.70 -0.14
N SER A 59 10.82 7.09 -0.04
CA SER A 59 9.66 7.65 0.65
C SER A 59 8.93 6.57 1.43
N GLU A 60 8.51 6.90 2.64
CA GLU A 60 7.73 6.03 3.50
C GLU A 60 6.26 6.40 3.40
N LEU A 61 5.41 5.40 3.28
CA LEU A 61 3.97 5.55 3.32
C LEU A 61 3.46 4.88 4.60
N PHE A 62 2.65 5.63 5.34
CA PHE A 62 2.15 5.22 6.63
C PHE A 62 0.81 4.50 6.49
N SER A 63 0.54 3.56 7.39
CA SER A 63 -0.74 2.84 7.42
C SER A 63 -1.87 3.83 7.62
N PRO A 64 -2.91 3.81 6.77
CA PRO A 64 -4.08 4.66 6.95
C PRO A 64 -4.98 4.17 8.09
N VAL A 65 -4.78 2.95 8.57
CA VAL A 65 -5.63 2.31 9.57
C VAL A 65 -4.83 1.45 10.55
N THR A 66 -5.37 1.31 11.76
CA THR A 66 -4.91 0.29 12.70
C THR A 66 -5.59 -1.04 12.39
N GLY A 67 -4.83 -2.13 12.42
CA GLY A 67 -5.34 -3.49 12.24
C GLY A 67 -4.24 -4.53 12.25
N LYS A 68 -4.51 -5.68 11.62
CA LYS A 68 -3.55 -6.78 11.50
C LYS A 68 -3.41 -7.23 10.06
N ILE A 69 -2.20 -7.15 9.53
CA ILE A 69 -1.83 -7.66 8.21
C ILE A 69 -1.81 -9.18 8.26
N ILE A 70 -2.57 -9.82 7.37
CA ILE A 70 -2.68 -11.28 7.29
C ILE A 70 -2.09 -11.85 6.00
N GLU A 71 -1.96 -11.01 4.98
CA GLU A 71 -1.49 -11.41 3.66
C GLU A 71 -0.89 -10.19 2.97
N ILE A 72 0.23 -10.39 2.27
CA ILE A 72 0.88 -9.37 1.45
C ILE A 72 0.96 -9.85 0.00
N ASN A 73 0.92 -8.91 -0.95
CA ASN A 73 1.05 -9.23 -2.36
C ASN A 73 2.52 -9.30 -2.76
N GLU A 74 3.10 -10.49 -2.68
CA GLU A 74 4.50 -10.74 -3.03
C GLU A 74 4.84 -10.38 -4.48
N LYS A 75 3.84 -10.25 -5.37
CA LYS A 75 4.08 -9.80 -6.76
C LYS A 75 4.60 -8.37 -6.82
N LEU A 76 4.21 -7.50 -5.88
CA LEU A 76 4.75 -6.14 -5.77
C LEU A 76 6.22 -6.16 -5.37
N LEU A 77 6.64 -7.13 -4.57
CA LEU A 77 8.04 -7.29 -4.12
C LEU A 77 8.93 -7.82 -5.24
N ALA A 78 8.40 -8.68 -6.09
CA ALA A 78 9.16 -9.29 -7.19
C ALA A 78 9.40 -8.34 -8.38
N GLY A 79 8.62 -7.26 -8.52
CA GLY A 79 8.78 -6.33 -9.64
C GLY A 79 7.62 -5.35 -9.81
N PRO A 80 7.67 -4.17 -9.16
CA PRO A 80 6.61 -3.15 -9.27
C PRO A 80 6.39 -2.70 -10.73
N GLN A 81 7.46 -2.61 -11.52
CA GLN A 81 7.45 -2.31 -12.95
C GLN A 81 6.56 -3.22 -13.83
N SER A 82 6.25 -4.44 -13.39
CA SER A 82 5.43 -5.38 -14.16
C SER A 82 3.93 -5.26 -13.86
N LEU A 83 3.56 -4.47 -12.86
CA LEU A 83 2.18 -4.40 -12.39
C LEU A 83 1.41 -3.32 -13.11
N LYS A 84 0.16 -3.64 -13.45
CA LYS A 84 -0.81 -2.64 -13.88
C LYS A 84 -1.36 -1.94 -12.66
N TYR A 85 -0.77 -0.79 -12.34
CA TYR A 85 -1.23 0.04 -11.23
C TYR A 85 -2.68 0.55 -11.36
N SER A 86 -3.30 0.39 -12.53
CA SER A 86 -4.71 0.68 -12.77
C SER A 86 -5.65 -0.51 -12.51
N ASP A 87 -5.12 -1.71 -12.21
CA ASP A 87 -5.92 -2.90 -11.91
C ASP A 87 -5.87 -3.23 -10.40
N GLU A 88 -7.02 -3.09 -9.72
CA GLU A 88 -7.19 -3.36 -8.27
C GLU A 88 -6.81 -4.80 -7.87
N LYS A 89 -6.81 -5.74 -8.82
CA LYS A 89 -6.45 -7.15 -8.56
C LYS A 89 -4.94 -7.37 -8.63
N GLU A 90 -4.21 -6.46 -9.26
CA GLU A 90 -2.75 -6.53 -9.39
C GLU A 90 -2.04 -5.56 -8.43
N ASN A 91 -2.61 -4.38 -8.17
CA ASN A 91 -2.00 -3.30 -7.38
C ASN A 91 -2.32 -3.33 -5.87
N TRP A 92 -3.03 -4.36 -5.39
CA TRP A 92 -3.28 -4.53 -3.96
C TRP A 92 -1.98 -4.85 -3.23
N ILE A 93 -1.81 -4.32 -2.03
CA ILE A 93 -0.59 -4.41 -1.23
C ILE A 93 -0.73 -5.51 -0.18
N ALA A 94 -1.83 -5.45 0.58
CA ALA A 94 -2.04 -6.34 1.71
C ALA A 94 -3.53 -6.51 2.01
N ILE A 95 -3.83 -7.57 2.75
CA ILE A 95 -5.13 -7.82 3.36
C ILE A 95 -4.98 -7.68 4.87
N LEU A 96 -5.87 -6.90 5.46
CA LEU A 96 -5.95 -6.67 6.89
C LEU A 96 -7.25 -7.25 7.49
N GLU A 97 -7.16 -7.67 8.75
CA GLU A 97 -8.28 -8.01 9.62
C GLU A 97 -8.25 -7.10 10.87
N ASN A 98 -9.32 -7.12 11.67
CA ASN A 98 -9.44 -6.29 12.89
C ASN A 98 -9.15 -4.80 12.64
N VAL A 99 -9.59 -4.29 11.48
CA VAL A 99 -9.39 -2.89 11.13
C VAL A 99 -10.34 -2.02 11.94
N SER A 100 -9.81 -0.96 12.55
CA SER A 100 -10.63 0.05 13.23
C SER A 100 -11.53 0.77 12.23
N GLU A 101 -12.85 0.53 12.31
CA GLU A 101 -13.84 1.12 11.40
C GLU A 101 -13.94 2.65 11.52
N GLU A 102 -13.57 3.21 12.69
CA GLU A 102 -13.53 4.66 12.94
C GLU A 102 -12.56 5.39 12.00
N GLU A 103 -11.44 4.74 11.64
CA GLU A 103 -10.41 5.31 10.76
C GLU A 103 -10.77 5.18 9.27
N LEU A 104 -11.78 4.36 8.93
CA LEU A 104 -12.23 4.16 7.55
C LEU A 104 -13.25 5.22 7.09
N ALA A 105 -13.84 5.96 8.03
CA ALA A 105 -14.90 6.94 7.77
C ALA A 105 -14.41 8.39 7.62
N GLY A 106 -13.08 8.59 7.61
CA GLY A 106 -12.42 9.90 7.49
C GLY A 106 -12.44 10.49 6.07
#